data_AF-D3KSY7-F1
#
_entry.id   AF-D3KSY7-F1
#
_cell.length_a   1.000
_cell.length_b   1.000
_cell.length_c   1.000
_cell.angle_alpha   90.00
_cell.angle_beta   90.00
_cell.angle_gamma   90.00
#
_symmetry.space_group_name_H-M   'P 1'
#
loop_
_entity.id
_entity.type
_entity.pdbx_description
1 polymer ?
#
loop_
_entity_poly.entity_id
_entity_poly.type
_entity_poly.pdbx_seq_one_letter_code
_entity_poly.pdbx_strand_id
1 'polypeptide(L)' 'ETIRKYPPVDYLMRRSKTTYNHIPDGTLFIVPTYALHHDPDHYPEPEKFDPERFAPSAIRKRHPYSFLPFGAG' A
#
# COMPACT_ATOMS: atom_id res chain seq x y z
N GLU A 1 2.97 9.75 8.13
CA GLU A 1 4.38 9.45 7.83
C GLU A 1 4.98 8.31 8.65
N THR A 2 4.90 8.31 9.99
CA THR A 2 5.44 7.19 10.81
C THR A 2 4.90 5.83 10.40
N ILE A 3 3.57 5.69 10.27
CA ILE A 3 2.93 4.43 9.83
C ILE A 3 3.24 4.09 8.36
N ARG A 4 3.61 5.08 7.53
CA ARG A 4 4.08 4.80 6.16
C ARG A 4 5.43 4.10 6.20
N LYS A 5 6.39 4.63 6.96
CA LYS A 5 7.74 4.07 7.06
C LYS A 5 7.80 2.78 7.88
N TYR A 6 6.97 2.71 8.91
CA TYR A 6 6.96 1.60 9.87
C TYR A 6 5.51 1.11 10.07
N PRO A 7 4.93 0.47 9.05
CA PRO A 7 3.59 -0.07 9.17
C PRO A 7 3.58 -1.22 10.19
N PRO A 8 2.56 -1.32 11.06
CA PRO A 8 2.41 -2.47 11.95
C PRO A 8 2.14 -3.79 11.21
N VAL A 9 1.68 -3.70 9.96
CA VAL A 9 1.36 -4.84 9.09
C VAL A 9 1.97 -4.58 7.72
N ASP A 10 2.95 -5.41 7.34
CA ASP A 10 3.77 -5.22 6.13
C ASP A 10 3.10 -5.70 4.84
N TYR A 11 2.03 -6.49 4.96
CA TYR A 11 1.27 -6.98 3.83
C TYR A 11 -0.17 -7.37 4.20
N LEU A 12 -1.07 -7.28 3.23
CA LEU A 12 -2.45 -7.77 3.34
C LEU A 12 -2.59 -9.05 2.51
N MET A 13 -3.37 -10.01 3.00
CA MET A 13 -3.57 -11.29 2.33
C MET A 13 -5.03 -11.53 1.99
N ARG A 14 -5.28 -12.13 0.83
CA ARG A 14 -6.59 -12.69 0.45
C ARG A 14 -6.40 -14.02 -0.24
N ARG A 15 -7.36 -14.92 -0.10
CA ARG A 15 -7.40 -16.18 -0.84
C ARG A 15 -8.63 -16.17 -1.74
N SER A 16 -8.47 -16.49 -3.02
CA SER A 16 -9.63 -16.70 -3.90
C SER A 16 -10.45 -17.88 -3.39
N LYS A 17 -11.78 -17.75 -3.49
CA LYS A 17 -12.75 -18.82 -3.19
C LYS A 17 -13.34 -19.45 -4.45
N THR A 18 -13.05 -18.86 -5.61
CA THR A 18 -13.49 -19.31 -6.92
C THR A 18 -12.40 -18.95 -7.92
N THR A 19 -12.34 -19.69 -9.03
CA THR A 19 -11.54 -19.27 -10.19
C THR A 19 -12.13 -17.99 -10.77
N TYR A 20 -11.28 -16.98 -11.00
CA TYR A 20 -11.68 -15.70 -11.59
C TYR A 20 -10.69 -15.32 -12.70
N ASN A 21 -11.18 -15.19 -13.93
CA ASN A 21 -10.34 -15.07 -15.14
C ASN A 21 -9.26 -16.18 -15.18
N HIS A 22 -7.99 -15.79 -15.21
CA HIS A 22 -6.84 -16.70 -15.23
C HIS A 22 -6.30 -17.03 -13.82
N ILE A 23 -7.03 -16.65 -12.77
CA ILE A 23 -6.62 -16.85 -11.38
C ILE A 23 -7.36 -18.08 -10.84
N PRO A 24 -6.65 -19.18 -10.54
CA PRO A 24 -7.27 -20.37 -9.97
C PRO A 24 -7.90 -20.14 -8.60
N ASP A 25 -8.89 -20.96 -8.26
CA ASP A 25 -9.36 -21.10 -6.88
C ASP A 25 -8.21 -21.44 -5.91
N GLY A 26 -8.29 -20.93 -4.69
CA GLY A 26 -7.29 -21.13 -3.65
C GLY A 26 -6.01 -20.29 -3.79
N THR A 27 -5.89 -19.46 -4.84
CA THR A 27 -4.75 -18.55 -5.05
C THR A 27 -4.63 -17.56 -3.91
N LEU A 28 -3.41 -17.44 -3.35
CA LEU A 28 -3.08 -16.48 -2.31
C LEU A 28 -2.57 -15.19 -2.94
N PHE A 29 -3.25 -14.08 -2.65
CA PHE A 29 -2.85 -12.74 -3.02
C PHE A 29 -2.18 -12.05 -1.85
N ILE A 30 -1.09 -11.36 -2.13
CA ILE A 30 -0.37 -10.52 -1.18
C ILE A 30 -0.35 -9.10 -1.75
N VAL A 31 -0.84 -8.15 -0.96
CA VAL A 31 -0.64 -6.71 -1.21
C VAL A 31 0.52 -6.27 -0.31
N PRO A 32 1.72 -6.03 -0.84
CA PRO A 32 2.89 -5.72 -0.04
C PRO A 32 2.88 -4.24 0.38
N THR A 33 2.14 -3.91 1.44
CA THR A 33 1.96 -2.53 1.91
C THR A 33 3.28 -1.88 2.28
N TYR A 34 4.22 -2.61 2.89
CA TYR A 34 5.56 -2.09 3.19
C TYR A 34 6.30 -1.65 1.92
N ALA A 35 6.36 -2.51 0.91
CA ALA A 35 7.03 -2.21 -0.36
C ALA A 35 6.36 -1.03 -1.07
N LEU A 36 5.02 -1.02 -1.11
CA LEU A 36 4.23 0.06 -1.71
C LEU A 36 4.48 1.42 -1.02
N HIS A 37 4.63 1.42 0.30
CA HIS A 37 4.91 2.63 1.08
C HIS A 37 6.34 3.14 0.90
N HIS A 38 7.25 2.31 0.37
CA HIS A 38 8.64 2.65 0.06
C HIS A 38 8.91 2.76 -1.45
N ASP A 39 7.87 2.69 -2.27
CA ASP A 39 8.00 2.82 -3.73
C ASP A 39 8.31 4.29 -4.09
N PRO A 40 9.46 4.59 -4.72
CA PRO A 40 9.83 5.96 -5.09
C PRO A 40 8.88 6.59 -6.13
N ASP A 41 8.14 5.80 -6.91
CA ASP A 41 7.16 6.31 -7.88
C ASP A 41 5.93 6.94 -7.17
N HIS A 42 5.69 6.55 -5.91
CA HIS A 42 4.65 7.12 -5.06
C HIS A 42 5.20 8.03 -3.96
N TYR A 43 6.42 7.77 -3.51
CA TYR A 43 7.07 8.40 -2.39
C TYR A 43 8.53 8.72 -2.73
N PRO A 44 8.81 9.80 -3.49
CA PRO A 44 10.18 10.20 -3.84
C PRO A 44 11.07 10.27 -2.61
N GLU A 45 12.33 9.83 -2.65
CA GLU A 45 13.16 9.71 -1.42
C GLU A 45 12.43 8.98 -0.27
N PRO A 46 11.99 7.72 -0.45
CA PRO A 46 11.09 7.02 0.47
C PRO A 46 11.68 6.81 1.88
N GLU A 47 13.02 6.84 1.98
CA GLU A 47 13.73 6.73 3.24
C GLU A 47 13.70 7.99 4.10
N LYS A 48 13.48 9.15 3.49
CA LYS A 48 13.34 10.41 4.21
C LYS A 48 12.01 10.44 4.96
N PHE A 49 12.04 10.75 6.25
CA PHE A 49 10.83 11.06 7.00
C PHE A 49 10.37 12.48 6.63
N ASP A 50 9.20 12.58 6.01
CA ASP A 50 8.66 13.84 5.51
C ASP A 50 7.14 13.94 5.76
N PRO A 51 6.72 14.64 6.84
CA PRO A 51 5.31 14.82 7.18
C PRO A 51 4.48 15.55 6.11
N GLU A 52 5.11 16.41 5.29
CA GLU A 52 4.41 17.22 4.28
C GLU A 52 3.77 16.37 3.17
N ARG A 53 4.19 15.10 3.02
CA ARG A 53 3.52 14.09 2.16
C ARG A 53 2.08 13.81 2.55
N PHE A 54 1.69 14.22 3.76
CA PHE A 54 0.34 14.09 4.29
C PHE A 54 -0.38 15.45 4.41
N ALA A 55 0.18 16.52 3.85
CA ALA A 55 -0.56 17.77 3.66
C ALA A 55 -1.75 17.55 2.70
N PRO A 56 -2.86 18.31 2.84
CA PRO A 56 -4.07 18.11 2.03
C PRO A 56 -3.84 18.13 0.51
N SER A 57 -2.94 18.99 0.03
CA SER A 57 -2.59 19.10 -1.40
C SER A 57 -1.83 17.89 -1.92
N ALA A 58 -0.92 17.32 -1.12
CA ALA A 58 -0.16 16.12 -1.46
C ALA A 58 -1.05 14.88 -1.46
N ILE A 59 -1.95 14.74 -0.47
CA ILE A 59 -2.91 13.64 -0.40
C ILE A 59 -3.81 13.61 -1.64
N ARG A 60 -4.31 14.76 -2.10
CA ARG A 60 -5.16 14.84 -3.30
C ARG A 60 -4.48 14.39 -4.59
N LYS A 61 -3.14 14.52 -4.67
CA LYS A 61 -2.36 14.10 -5.85
C LYS A 61 -1.93 12.64 -5.79
N ARG A 62 -1.82 12.08 -4.59
CA ARG A 62 -1.40 10.69 -4.37
C ARG A 62 -2.50 9.73 -4.82
N HIS A 63 -2.12 8.63 -5.45
CA HIS A 63 -3.05 7.57 -5.79
C HIS A 63 -3.71 7.00 -4.50
N PRO A 64 -5.04 6.80 -4.47
CA PRO A 64 -5.77 6.48 -3.24
C PRO A 64 -5.30 5.19 -2.57
N TYR A 65 -4.80 4.23 -3.34
CA TYR A 65 -4.30 2.95 -2.82
C TYR A 65 -2.80 2.92 -2.54
N SER A 66 -2.04 4.01 -2.71
CA SER A 66 -0.60 4.02 -2.38
C SER A 66 -0.32 4.16 -0.89
N PHE A 67 -1.32 4.54 -0.07
CA PHE A 67 -1.24 4.55 1.38
C PHE A 67 -2.34 3.68 2.01
N LEU A 68 -1.95 2.48 2.46
CA LEU A 68 -2.84 1.46 3.01
C LEU A 68 -2.44 1.01 4.43
N PRO A 69 -2.39 1.93 5.40
CA PRO A 69 -1.97 1.61 6.78
C PRO A 69 -2.92 0.64 7.50
N PHE A 70 -4.20 0.64 7.10
CA PHE A 70 -5.27 -0.16 7.72
C PHE A 70 -6.06 -0.95 6.66
N GLY A 71 -5.47 -1.14 5.47
CA GLY A 71 -6.17 -1.64 4.30
C GLY A 71 -7.13 -0.62 3.67
N ALA A 72 -7.95 -1.10 2.75
CA ALA A 72 -8.99 -0.36 2.06
C ALA A 72 -10.10 -1.32 1.61
N GLY A 73 -11.27 -0.76 1.29
CA GLY A 73 -12.47 -1.47 0.84
C GLY A 73 -13.56 -0.50 0.44
#